data_AF-A0A2E5B8I8-F1
#
_entry.id   AF-A0A2E5B8I8-F1
#
_cell.length_a   1.000
_cell.length_b   1.000
_cell.length_c   1.000
_cell.angle_alpha   90.00
_cell.angle_beta   90.00
_cell.angle_gamma   90.00
#
_symmetry.space_group_name_H-M   'P 1'
#
loop_
_entity.id
_entity.type
_entity.pdbx_description
1 polymer ?
#
loop_
_entity_poly.entity_id
_entity_poly.type
_entity_poly.pdbx_seq_one_letter_code
_entity_poly.pdbx_strand_id
1 'polypeptide(L)' 'MEKTTDPQLILLIGSLVTILLGAISYGIYLTLGSGSKDLRDPIDEHAKMHELGIAHGHRKK' A
#
# COMPACT_ATOMS: atom_id res chain seq x y z
N MET A 1 -24.72 21.69 33.07
CA MET A 1 -24.39 22.12 31.69
C MET A 1 -24.83 21.00 30.77
N GLU A 2 -25.97 21.17 30.12
CA GLU A 2 -26.42 20.27 29.05
C GLU A 2 -25.46 20.45 27.87
N LYS A 3 -24.71 19.40 27.52
CA LYS A 3 -23.79 19.44 26.38
C LYS A 3 -24.60 19.21 25.11
N THR A 4 -25.17 20.28 24.56
CA THR A 4 -25.78 20.26 23.24
C THR A 4 -24.69 19.95 22.22
N THR A 5 -24.60 18.68 21.82
CA THR A 5 -23.63 18.26 20.82
C THR A 5 -24.25 18.54 19.46
N ASP A 6 -23.65 19.47 18.72
CA ASP A 6 -24.16 19.92 17.43
C ASP A 6 -24.14 18.77 16.41
N PRO A 7 -25.29 18.38 15.83
CA PRO A 7 -25.36 17.28 14.87
C PRO A 7 -24.48 17.47 13.64
N GLN A 8 -24.30 18.71 13.17
CA GLN A 8 -23.48 19.03 12.01
C GLN A 8 -21.99 18.85 12.34
N LEU A 9 -21.57 19.25 13.55
CA LEU A 9 -20.22 19.02 14.03
C LEU A 9 -19.89 17.52 14.16
N ILE A 10 -20.84 16.71 14.64
CA ILE A 10 -20.69 15.25 14.70
C ILE A 10 -20.48 14.67 13.31
N LEU A 11 -21.29 15.09 12.33
CA LEU A 11 -21.19 14.61 10.95
C LEU A 11 -19.86 15.03 10.30
N LEU A 12 -19.40 16.26 10.53
CA LEU A 12 -18.12 16.73 10.04
C LEU A 12 -16.96 15.90 10.59
N ILE A 13 -16.87 15.76 11.91
CA ILE A 13 -15.79 15.00 12.55
C ILE A 13 -15.88 13.52 12.16
N GLY A 14 -17.08 12.94 12.17
CA GLY A 14 -17.31 11.56 11.79
C GLY A 14 -16.89 11.27 10.35
N SER A 15 -17.21 12.16 9.41
CA SER A 15 -16.81 12.00 8.00
C SER A 15 -15.30 12.12 7.82
N LEU A 16 -14.65 13.08 8.48
CA LEU A 16 -13.18 13.21 8.46
C LEU A 16 -12.48 11.97 9.00
N VAL A 17 -12.93 11.44 10.15
CA VAL A 17 -12.37 10.22 10.74
C VAL A 17 -12.58 9.02 9.82
N THR A 18 -13.77 8.91 9.21
CA THR A 18 -14.08 7.82 8.28
C THR A 18 -13.18 7.86 7.05
N ILE A 19 -12.99 9.03 6.44
CA ILE A 19 -12.10 9.19 5.28
C ILE A 19 -10.66 8.88 5.66
N LEU A 20 -10.19 9.38 6.81
CA LEU A 20 -8.83 9.14 7.28
C LEU A 20 -8.55 7.64 7.48
N LEU A 21 -9.44 6.94 8.19
CA LEU A 21 -9.30 5.50 8.41
C LEU A 21 -9.40 4.70 7.11
N GLY A 22 -10.29 5.12 6.19
CA GLY A 22 -10.40 4.53 4.86
C GLY A 22 -9.11 4.67 4.06
N ALA A 23 -8.50 5.86 4.03
CA ALA A 23 -7.26 6.11 3.33
C ALA A 23 -6.08 5.29 3.91
N ILE A 24 -5.95 5.23 5.24
CA ILE A 24 -4.93 4.42 5.90
C ILE A 24 -5.12 2.94 5.58
N SER A 25 -6.35 2.42 5.70
CA SER A 25 -6.67 1.02 5.43
C SER A 25 -6.40 0.67 3.96
N TYR A 26 -6.73 1.57 3.04
CA TYR A 26 -6.46 1.40 1.62
C TYR A 26 -4.95 1.38 1.32
N GLY A 27 -4.18 2.28 1.94
CA GLY A 27 -2.72 2.26 1.84
C GLY A 27 -2.12 0.94 2.32
N ILE A 28 -2.56 0.44 3.49
CA ILE A 28 -2.13 -0.86 4.02
C ILE A 28 -2.50 -2.00 3.06
N TYR A 29 -3.72 -1.99 2.50
CA TYR A 29 -4.14 -2.99 1.52
C TYR A 29 -3.27 -3.01 0.26
N LEU A 30 -2.87 -1.83 -0.23
CA LEU A 30 -1.99 -1.71 -1.40
C LEU A 30 -0.54 -2.13 -1.09
N THR A 31 -0.03 -1.89 0.11
CA THR A 31 1.37 -2.18 0.45
C THR A 31 1.58 -3.61 0.94
N LEU A 32 0.72 -4.10 1.83
CA LEU A 32 0.87 -5.41 2.50
C LEU A 32 -0.17 -6.45 2.06
N GLY A 33 -1.25 -6.02 1.42
CA GLY A 33 -2.34 -6.89 1.00
C GLY A 33 -2.18 -7.44 -0.43
N SER A 34 -3.23 -8.09 -0.95
CA SER A 34 -3.24 -8.60 -2.33
C SER A 34 -3.15 -7.52 -3.39
N GLY A 35 -3.40 -6.25 -3.04
CA GLY A 35 -3.24 -5.11 -3.95
C GLY A 35 -1.80 -4.85 -4.39
N SER A 36 -0.81 -5.35 -3.65
CA SER A 36 0.61 -5.26 -4.04
C SER A 36 1.01 -6.26 -5.13
N LYS A 37 0.21 -7.32 -5.36
CA LYS A 37 0.58 -8.41 -6.26
C LYS A 37 0.64 -8.02 -7.74
N ASP A 38 -0.12 -6.99 -8.13
CA ASP A 38 -0.11 -6.42 -9.48
C ASP A 38 0.82 -5.20 -9.60
N LEU A 39 1.46 -4.75 -8.51
CA LEU A 39 2.49 -3.73 -8.58
C LEU A 39 3.75 -4.38 -9.14
N ARG A 40 4.14 -3.98 -10.35
CA ARG A 40 5.44 -4.35 -10.94
C ARG A 40 6.54 -3.98 -9.95
N ASP A 41 7.32 -4.96 -9.53
CA ASP A 41 8.50 -4.75 -8.69
C ASP A 41 9.74 -4.55 -9.57
N PRO A 42 10.20 -3.30 -9.78
CA PRO A 42 11.40 -3.03 -10.56
C PRO A 42 12.67 -3.58 -9.88
N ILE A 43 12.64 -3.84 -8.58
CA ILE A 43 13.76 -4.41 -7.83
C ILE A 43 13.88 -5.89 -8.14
N ASP A 44 12.78 -6.65 -8.15
CA ASP A 44 12.76 -8.06 -8.55
C ASP A 44 13.14 -8.22 -10.03
N GLU A 45 12.63 -7.36 -10.92
CA GLU A 45 13.02 -7.34 -12.33
C GLU A 45 14.52 -7.03 -12.51
N HIS A 46 15.07 -6.09 -11.75
CA HIS A 46 16.50 -5.76 -11.78
C HIS A 46 17.39 -6.86 -11.17
N ALA A 47 16.99 -7.45 -10.04
CA ALA A 47 17.69 -8.55 -9.40
C ALA A 47 17.72 -9.81 -10.28
N LYS A 48 16.59 -10.14 -10.93
CA LYS A 48 16.52 -11.23 -11.92
C LYS A 48 17.48 -11.00 -13.09
N MET A 49 17.64 -9.77 -13.57
CA MET A 49 18.64 -9.46 -14.60
C MET A 49 20.07 -9.56 -14.09
N HIS A 50 20.34 -9.24 -12.82
CA HIS A 50 21.65 -9.42 -12.19
C HIS A 50 22.00 -10.92 -12.02
N GLU A 51 21.03 -11.76 -11.65
CA GLU A 51 21.19 -13.22 -11.58
C GLU A 51 21.34 -13.88 -12.95
N LEU A 52 20.58 -13.42 -13.97
CA LEU A 52 20.77 -13.84 -15.36
C LEU A 52 22.16 -13.48 -15.90
N GLY A 53 22.76 -12.38 -15.42
CA GLY A 53 24.15 -12.01 -15.67
C GLY A 53 25.18 -12.97 -15.05
N ILE A 54 24.87 -13.60 -13.91
CA ILE A 54 25.71 -14.62 -13.25
C ILE A 54 25.51 -16.00 -13.91
N ALA A 55 24.30 -16.33 -14.35
CA ALA A 55 23.99 -17.60 -15.01
C ALA A 55 24.51 -17.71 -16.45
N HIS A 56 24.77 -16.59 -17.14
CA HIS A 56 25.36 -16.60 -18.48
C HIS A 56 26.87 -16.96 -18.52
N GLY A 57 27.52 -17.10 -17.36
CA GLY A 57 28.95 -17.44 -17.24
C GLY A 57 29.28 -18.92 -16.98
N HIS A 58 28.29 -19.80 -16.76
CA HIS A 58 28.55 -21.18 -16.31
C HIS A 58 27.91 -22.27 -17.19
N ARG A 59 28.04 -22.15 -18.51
CA ARG A 59 28.08 -23.34 -19.36
C ARG A 59 29.55 -23.66 -19.67
N LYS A 60 30.17 -24.42 -18.76
CA LYS A 60 31.44 -25.11 -19.04
C LYS A 60 31.28 -25.92 -20.33
N LYS A 61 32.36 -25.91 -21.13
CA LYS A 61 32.64 -26.68 -22.36
C LYS A 61 31.88 -28.00 -22.48
#